data_AF-A0A830B5B8-F1
#
_entry.id   AF-A0A830B5B8-F1
#
_cell.length_a   1.000
_cell.length_b   1.000
_cell.length_c   1.000
_cell.angle_alpha   90.00
_cell.angle_beta   90.00
_cell.angle_gamma   90.00
#
_symmetry.space_group_name_H-M   'P 1'
#
loop_
_entity.id
_entity.type
_entity.pdbx_description
1 polymer ?
#
loop_
_entity_poly.entity_id
_entity_poly.type
_entity_poly.pdbx_seq_one_letter_code
_entity_poly.pdbx_strand_id
1 'polypeptide(L)' 'MKKKKSEQDIEIIRGDEHFKAKEDIVKGPSGSQAVVLTIEDDKRFEGEIMKKEKKQRTLDIIAGSSSSNHG' A
#
# COMPACT_ATOMS: atom_id res chain seq x y z
N MET A 1 11.98 -24.86 26.49
CA MET A 1 11.50 -23.46 26.31
C MET A 1 10.75 -23.36 24.99
N LYS A 2 9.48 -22.94 25.00
CA LYS A 2 8.71 -22.70 23.76
C LYS A 2 9.12 -21.35 23.16
N LYS A 3 9.66 -21.33 21.94
CA LYS A 3 9.96 -20.08 21.21
C LYS A 3 8.63 -19.36 20.92
N LYS A 4 8.49 -18.10 21.35
CA LYS A 4 7.36 -17.24 20.98
C LYS A 4 7.49 -16.87 19.51
N LYS A 5 6.47 -17.17 18.70
CA LYS A 5 6.35 -16.73 17.30
C LYS A 5 6.16 -15.21 17.33
N SER A 6 7.09 -14.44 16.75
CA SER A 6 6.89 -13.00 16.57
C SER A 6 6.09 -12.79 15.27
N GLU A 7 4.83 -12.41 15.39
CA GLU A 7 4.02 -11.94 14.26
C GLU A 7 4.46 -10.51 13.90
N GLN A 8 4.53 -10.20 12.60
CA GLN A 8 4.74 -8.84 12.10
C GLN A 8 3.48 -8.42 11.36
N ASP A 9 2.86 -7.34 11.81
CA ASP A 9 1.73 -6.73 11.14
C ASP A 9 2.24 -5.71 10.12
N ILE A 10 1.76 -5.80 8.89
CA ILE A 10 2.09 -4.88 7.79
C ILE A 10 0.80 -4.15 7.42
N GLU A 11 0.85 -2.82 7.45
CA GLU A 11 -0.25 -1.96 7.01
C GLU A 11 0.00 -1.55 5.55
N ILE A 12 -0.95 -1.84 4.67
CA ILE A 12 -0.92 -1.42 3.27
C ILE A 12 -1.98 -0.34 3.09
N ILE A 13 -1.56 0.84 2.64
CA ILE A 13 -2.47 1.95 2.35
C ILE A 13 -2.53 2.13 0.83
N ARG A 14 -3.73 2.04 0.27
CA ARG A 14 -4.04 2.37 -1.12
C ARG A 14 -4.65 3.76 -1.17
N GLY A 15 -4.18 4.58 -2.11
CA GLY A 15 -4.71 5.93 -2.33
C GLY A 15 -5.18 6.07 -3.76
N ASP A 16 -6.39 6.58 -3.93
CA ASP A 16 -6.97 6.96 -5.20
C ASP A 16 -7.24 8.46 -5.21
N GLU A 17 -6.71 9.16 -6.21
CA GLU A 17 -6.87 10.61 -6.40
C GLU A 17 -7.61 10.84 -7.73
N HIS A 18 -8.69 11.58 -7.67
CA HIS A 18 -9.52 11.90 -8.83
C HIS A 18 -9.73 13.42 -8.91
N PHE A 19 -9.57 13.98 -10.10
CA PHE A 19 -9.82 15.40 -10.36
C PHE A 19 -11.03 15.56 -11.28
N LYS A 20 -11.89 16.54 -10.97
CA LYS A 20 -12.97 16.97 -11.86
C LYS A 20 -12.86 18.45 -12.13
N ALA A 21 -12.97 18.84 -13.39
CA ALA A 21 -13.03 20.23 -13.79
C ALA A 21 -14.37 20.52 -14.47
N LYS A 22 -14.97 21.66 -14.14
CA LYS A 22 -16.19 22.15 -14.77
C LYS A 22 -15.97 23.59 -15.23
N GLU A 23 -16.29 23.84 -16.49
CA GLU A 23 -16.31 25.20 -17.07
C GLU A 23 -17.75 25.68 -17.19
N ASP A 24 -17.98 26.95 -16.86
CA ASP A 24 -19.29 27.60 -16.99
C ASP A 24 -19.13 29.05 -17.51
N ILE A 25 -20.15 29.58 -18.17
CA ILE A 25 -20.18 30.97 -18.65
C ILE A 25 -21.25 31.73 -17.86
N VAL A 26 -20.81 32.63 -16.99
CA VAL A 26 -21.70 33.46 -16.19
C VAL A 26 -21.90 34.84 -16.85
N LYS A 27 -23.14 35.32 -16.86
CA LYS A 27 -23.48 36.66 -17.33
C LYS A 27 -23.48 37.64 -16.16
N GLY A 28 -22.78 38.75 -16.33
CA GLY A 28 -22.75 39.86 -15.38
C GLY A 28 -23.96 40.79 -15.52
N PRO A 29 -24.17 41.68 -14.54
CA PRO A 29 -25.32 42.60 -14.50
C PRO A 29 -25.44 43.52 -15.73
N SER A 30 -24.32 43.80 -16.41
CA SER A 30 -24.26 44.65 -17.60
C SER A 30 -24.11 43.87 -18.91
N GLY A 31 -24.39 42.55 -18.89
CA GLY A 31 -24.31 41.70 -20.09
C GLY A 31 -22.91 41.20 -20.46
N SER A 32 -21.88 41.59 -19.69
CA SER A 32 -20.54 41.00 -19.80
C SER A 32 -20.59 39.49 -19.51
N GLN A 33 -19.73 38.71 -20.17
CA GLN A 33 -19.59 37.29 -19.89
C GLN A 33 -18.26 37.02 -19.20
N ALA A 34 -18.25 36.08 -18.27
CA ALA A 34 -17.05 35.55 -17.64
C ALA A 34 -17.05 34.02 -17.69
N VAL A 35 -15.88 33.43 -17.91
CA VAL A 35 -15.67 31.98 -17.81
C VAL A 35 -15.29 31.67 -16.37
N VAL A 36 -16.00 30.72 -15.77
CA VAL A 36 -15.75 30.21 -14.42
C VAL A 36 -15.28 28.77 -14.52
N LEU A 37 -14.07 28.52 -14.02
CA LEU A 37 -13.52 27.17 -13.88
C LEU A 37 -13.64 26.72 -12.44
N THR A 38 -14.34 25.62 -12.21
CA THR A 38 -14.43 24.92 -10.92
C THR A 38 -13.59 23.67 -10.99
N ILE A 39 -12.71 23.48 -10.00
CA ILE A 39 -11.86 22.29 -9.89
C ILE A 39 -12.19 21.62 -8.56
N GLU A 40 -12.59 20.35 -8.63
CA GLU A 40 -12.86 19.49 -7.49
C GLU A 40 -11.75 18.43 -7.41
N ASP A 41 -11.23 18.23 -6.20
CA ASP A 41 -10.19 17.25 -5.87
C ASP A 41 -10.78 16.20 -4.91
N ASP A 42 -10.90 14.97 -5.40
CA ASP A 42 -11.49 13.82 -4.70
C ASP A 42 -10.37 12.82 -4.32
N LYS A 43 -9.96 12.82 -3.05
CA LYS A 43 -8.96 11.87 -2.51
C LYS A 43 -9.62 10.78 -1.67
N ARG A 44 -9.28 9.53 -1.95
CA ARG A 44 -9.76 8.35 -1.20
C ARG A 44 -8.56 7.52 -0.75
N PHE A 45 -8.57 7.12 0.51
CA PHE A 45 -7.54 6.26 1.09
C PHE A 45 -8.19 5.03 1.71
N GLU A 46 -7.69 3.85 1.40
CA GLU A 46 -8.14 2.57 1.91
C GLU A 46 -6.97 1.83 2.54
N GLY A 47 -7.13 1.38 3.80
CA GLY A 47 -6.11 0.63 4.53
C GLY A 47 -6.47 -0.85 4.67
N GLU A 48 -5.50 -1.73 4.49
CA GLU A 48 -5.61 -3.16 4.78
C GLU A 48 -4.49 -3.60 5.73
N ILE A 49 -4.86 -4.22 6.85
CA ILE A 49 -3.89 -4.77 7.83
C ILE A 49 -3.65 -6.24 7.49
N MET A 50 -2.44 -6.56 7.06
CA MET A 50 -2.03 -7.94 6.76
C MET A 50 -1.10 -8.47 7.86
N LYS A 51 -1.50 -9.58 8.51
CA LYS A 51 -0.63 -10.31 9.43
C LYS A 51 0.34 -11.21 8.66
N LYS A 52 1.65 -11.01 8.82
CA LYS A 52 2.67 -11.86 8.20
C LYS A 52 3.32 -12.77 9.23
N GLU A 53 3.20 -14.08 9.02
CA GLU A 53 4.02 -15.04 9.77
C GLU A 53 5.46 -15.01 9.24
N LYS A 54 6.45 -14.80 10.13
CA LYS A 54 7.86 -15.00 9.78
C LYS A 54 8.12 -16.48 9.54
N LYS A 55 8.32 -16.90 8.28
CA LYS A 55 9.03 -18.15 7.99
C LYS A 55 10.50 -17.95 8.34
N GLN A 56 10.91 -18.44 9.52
CA GLN A 56 12.31 -18.54 9.91
C GLN A 56 13.00 -19.47 8.92
N ARG A 57 13.77 -18.92 7.97
CA ARG A 57 14.67 -19.71 7.13
C ARG A 57 15.81 -20.17 8.03
N THR A 58 15.76 -21.41 8.50
CA THR A 58 16.95 -22.06 9.05
C THR A 58 17.86 -22.37 7.86
N LEU A 59 18.96 -21.63 7.73
CA LEU A 59 20.05 -22.01 6.85
C LEU A 59 20.83 -23.08 7.60
N ASP A 60 20.52 -24.35 7.36
CA ASP A 60 21.36 -25.47 7.77
C ASP A 60 22.59 -25.48 6.85
N ILE A 61 23.55 -24.61 7.15
CA ILE A 61 24.85 -24.57 6.49
C ILE A 61 25.91 -24.89 7.55
N ILE A 62 26.38 -26.14 7.44
CA ILE A 62 27.73 -26.66 7.74
C ILE A 62 28.04 -27.02 9.21
N ALA A 63 27.87 -28.32 9.50
CA ALA A 63 28.90 -29.19 10.11
C ALA A 63 28.47 -30.63 9.75
N GLY A 64 29.14 -31.35 8.84
CA GLY A 64 30.48 -31.84 9.03
C GLY A 64 30.45 -33.18 9.78
N SER A 65 30.00 -34.26 9.14
CA SER A 65 30.32 -35.63 9.56
C SER A 65 29.98 -36.64 8.46
N SER A 66 31.02 -36.98 7.72
CA SER A 66 31.20 -38.15 6.89
C SER A 66 30.97 -39.44 7.70
N SER A 67 30.29 -40.43 7.11
CA SER A 67 30.53 -41.84 7.45
C SER A 67 30.18 -42.73 6.26
N SER A 68 31.22 -43.15 5.55
CA SER A 68 31.24 -44.32 4.68
C SER A 68 31.08 -45.58 5.52
N ASN A 69 30.18 -46.50 5.13
CA ASN A 69 30.19 -47.86 5.64
C ASN A 69 30.66 -48.82 4.55
N HIS A 70 31.83 -49.43 4.78
CA HIS A 70 32.23 -50.72 4.25
C HIS A 70 31.91 -51.76 5.34
N GLY A 71 31.38 -52.92 4.94
CA GLY A 71 31.06 -54.05 5.81
C GLY A 71 30.01 -54.94 5.17
#